data_AF-A0A4Q3UX73-F1
#
_entry.id   AF-A0A4Q3UX73-F1
#
_cell.length_a   1.000
_cell.length_b   1.000
_cell.length_c   1.000
_cell.angle_alpha   90.00
_cell.angle_beta   90.00
_cell.angle_gamma   90.00
#
_symmetry.space_group_name_H-M   'P 1'
#
loop_
_entity.id
_entity.type
_entity.pdbx_description
1 polymer ?
#
loop_
_entity_poly.entity_id
_entity_poly.type
_entity_poly.pdbx_seq_one_letter_code
_entity_poly.pdbx_strand_id
1 'polypeptide(L)'
;MALRTDREKTAHLLRRFGLGASEAEIEFYGSGGYEKAVERLLTPPEDDGFDIDPSGIRADLEKRLDMQTLTYWWVARLMATKAPLRERMALFWHD
;
A
#
# COMPACT_ATOMS: atom_id res chain seq x y z
N MET A 1 -20.01 -7.11 -14.83
CA MET A 1 -19.09 -7.41 -15.95
C MET A 1 -18.30 -8.65 -15.55
N ALA A 2 -18.37 -9.74 -16.33
CA ALA A 2 -17.66 -10.97 -15.98
C ALA A 2 -16.16 -10.79 -16.26
N LEU A 3 -15.29 -11.01 -15.26
CA LEU A 3 -13.83 -10.96 -15.41
C LEU A 3 -13.36 -12.29 -16.00
N ARG A 4 -12.82 -12.27 -17.22
CA ARG A 4 -12.54 -13.49 -18.00
C ARG A 4 -11.07 -13.85 -17.96
N THR A 5 -10.19 -12.86 -17.90
CA THR A 5 -8.74 -13.05 -17.90
C THR A 5 -8.15 -12.86 -16.52
N ASP A 6 -7.01 -13.51 -16.26
CA ASP A 6 -6.28 -13.32 -15.01
C ASP A 6 -5.81 -11.88 -14.83
N ARG A 7 -5.44 -11.19 -15.91
CA ARG A 7 -5.11 -9.77 -15.88
C ARG A 7 -6.30 -8.92 -15.40
N GLU A 8 -7.52 -9.18 -15.91
CA GLU A 8 -8.72 -8.46 -15.47
C GLU A 8 -9.05 -8.74 -13.99
N LYS A 9 -8.90 -9.99 -13.55
CA LYS A 9 -9.06 -10.37 -12.14
C LYS A 9 -8.04 -9.67 -11.25
N THR A 10 -6.76 -9.66 -11.64
CA THR A 10 -5.68 -8.97 -10.92
C THR A 10 -5.94 -7.46 -10.87
N ALA A 11 -6.32 -6.83 -11.98
CA ALA A 11 -6.66 -5.41 -11.99
C ALA A 11 -7.86 -5.10 -11.08
N HIS A 12 -8.87 -5.99 -11.06
CA HIS A 12 -10.00 -5.84 -10.15
C HIS A 12 -9.59 -6.01 -8.68
N LEU A 13 -8.76 -7.01 -8.39
CA LEU A 13 -8.20 -7.27 -7.07
C LEU A 13 -7.46 -6.03 -6.56
N LEU A 14 -6.53 -5.47 -7.34
CA LEU A 14 -5.74 -4.31 -6.92
C LEU A 14 -6.59 -3.04 -6.73
N ARG A 15 -7.66 -2.84 -7.50
CA ARG A 15 -8.64 -1.76 -7.25
C ARG A 15 -9.37 -1.92 -5.91
N ARG A 16 -9.60 -3.15 -5.45
CA ARG A 16 -10.38 -3.47 -4.24
C ARG A 16 -9.52 -3.69 -2.99
N PHE A 17 -8.28 -4.14 -3.16
CA PHE A 17 -7.40 -4.57 -2.08
C PHE A 17 -6.05 -3.83 -2.07
N GLY A 18 -5.73 -3.02 -3.08
CA GLY A 18 -4.57 -2.14 -3.09
C GLY A 18 -4.96 -0.65 -3.02
N LEU A 19 -4.01 0.26 -3.17
CA LEU A 19 -4.26 1.71 -3.18
C LEU A 19 -4.53 2.25 -4.60
N GLY A 20 -5.09 1.39 -5.46
CA GLY A 20 -4.98 1.51 -6.91
C GLY A 20 -3.82 0.67 -7.45
N ALA A 21 -3.65 0.66 -8.76
CA ALA A 21 -2.50 0.05 -9.41
C ALA A 21 -2.26 0.66 -10.80
N SER A 22 -1.00 0.93 -11.09
CA SER A 22 -0.50 1.20 -12.42
C SER A 22 -0.51 -0.06 -13.30
N GLU A 23 -0.36 0.14 -14.61
CA GLU A 23 -0.22 -0.95 -15.59
C GLU A 23 0.94 -1.89 -15.23
N ALA A 24 2.08 -1.33 -14.81
CA ALA A 24 3.25 -2.10 -14.39
C ALA A 24 2.98 -2.95 -13.14
N GLU A 25 2.21 -2.44 -12.17
CA GLU A 25 1.84 -3.19 -10.98
C GLU A 25 0.85 -4.32 -11.31
N ILE A 26 -0.12 -4.07 -12.20
CA ILE A 26 -1.04 -5.12 -12.67
C ILE A 26 -0.24 -6.27 -13.30
N GLU A 27 0.77 -5.96 -14.11
CA GLU A 27 1.66 -6.95 -14.70
C GLU A 27 2.52 -7.66 -13.63
N PHE A 28 3.15 -6.91 -12.73
CA PHE A 28 3.98 -7.45 -11.65
C PHE A 28 3.20 -8.43 -10.76
N TYR A 29 2.07 -7.99 -10.19
CA TYR A 29 1.25 -8.82 -9.33
C TYR A 29 0.63 -9.98 -10.11
N GLY A 30 0.22 -9.75 -11.37
CA GLY A 30 -0.38 -10.76 -12.24
C GLY A 30 0.60 -11.73 -12.87
N SER A 31 1.92 -11.53 -12.72
CA SER A 31 2.92 -12.46 -13.24
C SER A 31 2.78 -13.82 -12.57
N GLY A 32 2.51 -14.87 -13.35
CA GLY A 32 2.18 -16.19 -12.81
C GLY A 32 0.70 -16.40 -12.46
N GLY A 33 -0.20 -15.50 -12.90
CA GLY A 33 -1.64 -15.66 -12.80
C GLY A 33 -2.28 -15.01 -11.57
N TYR A 34 -3.61 -15.08 -11.50
CA TYR A 34 -4.41 -14.43 -10.44
C TYR A 34 -4.07 -14.95 -9.04
N GLU A 35 -3.89 -16.26 -8.89
CA GLU A 35 -3.58 -16.88 -7.59
C GLU A 35 -2.26 -16.36 -7.03
N LYS A 36 -1.25 -16.16 -7.88
CA LYS A 36 0.03 -15.56 -7.48
C LYS A 36 -0.13 -14.10 -7.05
N ALA A 37 -1.03 -13.35 -7.68
CA ALA A 37 -1.36 -11.99 -7.25
C ALA A 37 -1.94 -11.97 -5.83
N VAL A 38 -2.86 -12.88 -5.52
CA VAL A 38 -3.45 -13.03 -4.18
C VAL A 38 -2.38 -13.40 -3.16
N GLU A 39 -1.55 -14.40 -3.46
CA GLU A 39 -0.46 -14.85 -2.57
C GLU A 39 0.51 -13.70 -2.25
N ARG A 40 0.93 -12.91 -3.25
CA ARG A 40 1.81 -11.75 -3.06
C ARG A 40 1.20 -10.68 -2.15
N LEU A 41 -0.09 -10.41 -2.29
CA LEU A 41 -0.77 -9.41 -1.45
C LEU A 41 -0.93 -9.88 -0.01
N LEU A 42 -1.16 -11.18 0.20
CA LEU A 42 -1.29 -11.78 1.54
C LEU A 42 0.05 -12.02 2.22
N THR A 43 1.14 -12.07 1.46
CA THR A 43 2.49 -12.37 1.96
C THR A 43 3.43 -11.20 1.63
N PRO A 44 3.21 -10.01 2.22
CA PRO A 44 4.06 -8.87 1.98
C PRO A 44 5.48 -9.12 2.51
N PRO A 45 6.51 -8.49 1.93
CA PRO A 45 7.84 -8.53 2.52
C PRO A 45 7.84 -7.90 3.92
N GLU A 46 8.70 -8.40 4.81
CA GLU A 46 8.89 -7.83 6.15
C GLU A 46 9.33 -6.36 6.07
N ASP A 47 10.25 -6.10 5.14
CA ASP A 47 10.74 -4.78 4.79
C ASP A 47 10.09 -4.28 3.49
N ASP A 48 9.30 -3.21 3.60
CA ASP A 48 8.70 -2.54 2.44
C ASP A 48 9.64 -1.50 1.79
N GLY A 49 10.82 -1.27 2.37
CA GLY A 49 11.86 -0.35 1.89
C GLY A 49 11.60 1.11 2.26
N PHE A 50 10.60 1.40 3.10
CA PHE A 50 10.32 2.75 3.56
C PHE A 50 11.09 3.05 4.85
N ASP A 51 12.25 3.71 4.70
CA ASP A 51 13.22 3.95 5.78
C ASP A 51 13.25 5.42 6.25
N ILE A 52 12.09 6.08 6.29
CA ILE A 52 11.99 7.42 6.87
C ILE A 52 11.50 7.27 8.31
N ASP A 53 12.36 7.59 9.27
CA ASP A 53 12.02 7.52 10.70
C ASP A 53 11.05 8.65 11.11
N PRO A 54 9.83 8.34 11.60
CA PRO A 54 8.90 9.35 12.09
C PRO A 54 9.27 9.94 13.45
N SER A 55 10.26 9.40 14.17
CA SER A 55 10.58 9.83 15.55
C SER A 55 11.05 11.29 15.66
N GLY A 56 11.57 11.83 14.55
CA GLY A 56 11.96 13.23 14.39
C GLY A 56 10.79 14.20 14.15
N ILE A 57 9.57 13.70 13.96
CA ILE A 57 8.39 14.52 13.69
C ILE A 57 7.88 15.12 15.01
N ARG A 58 8.46 16.25 15.40
CA ARG A 58 8.08 17.02 16.59
C ARG A 58 7.90 18.49 16.22
N ALA A 59 6.81 19.09 16.69
CA ALA A 59 6.47 20.48 16.43
C ALA A 59 7.29 21.46 17.28
N ASP A 60 7.72 21.06 18.48
CA ASP A 60 8.36 21.95 19.46
C ASP A 60 9.17 21.20 20.55
N LEU A 61 9.80 21.99 21.43
CA LEU A 61 10.50 21.52 22.64
C LEU A 61 9.55 20.82 23.65
N GLU A 62 8.24 21.05 23.53
CA GLU A 62 7.20 20.44 24.36
C GLU A 62 6.76 19.06 23.84
N LYS A 63 7.44 18.53 22.81
CA LYS A 63 7.19 17.22 22.20
C LYS A 63 5.78 17.08 21.61
N ARG A 64 5.13 18.18 21.25
CA ARG A 64 3.88 18.09 20.50
C ARG A 64 4.15 17.47 19.14
N LEU A 65 3.26 16.58 18.69
CA LEU A 65 3.36 15.99 17.37
C LEU A 65 2.99 17.04 16.33
N ASP A 66 3.85 17.22 15.33
CA ASP A 66 3.48 17.96 14.13
C ASP A 66 2.58 17.06 13.28
N MET A 67 1.27 17.22 13.46
CA MET A 67 0.27 16.42 12.75
C MET A 67 0.33 16.61 11.24
N GLN A 68 0.75 17.78 10.76
CA GLN A 68 0.87 18.03 9.33
C GLN A 68 2.05 17.25 8.76
N THR A 69 3.23 17.34 9.39
CA THR A 69 4.40 16.56 8.98
C THR A 69 4.16 15.06 9.12
N LEU A 70 3.46 14.62 10.17
CA LEU A 70 3.10 13.21 10.36
C LEU A 70 2.18 12.71 9.25
N THR A 71 1.22 13.54 8.82
CA THR A 71 0.33 13.23 7.69
C THR A 71 1.14 13.10 6.40
N TYR A 72 2.06 14.02 6.11
CA TYR A 72 2.92 13.91 4.92
C TYR A 72 3.80 12.67 4.95
N TRP A 73 4.37 12.34 6.11
CA TRP A 73 5.14 11.13 6.31
C TRP A 73 4.30 9.88 6.00
N TRP A 74 3.07 9.81 6.53
CA TRP A 74 2.20 8.67 6.29
C TRP A 74 1.77 8.58 4.82
N VAL A 75 1.44 9.69 4.17
CA VAL A 75 1.13 9.71 2.73
C VAL A 75 2.33 9.26 1.88
N ALA A 76 3.56 9.67 2.23
CA ALA A 76 4.76 9.17 1.57
C ALA A 76 4.91 7.65 1.73
N ARG A 77 4.63 7.12 2.93
CA ARG A 77 4.60 5.68 3.19
C ARG A 77 3.56 4.95 2.34
N LEU A 78 2.34 5.49 2.24
CA LEU A 78 1.28 4.93 1.40
C LEU A 78 1.66 4.86 -0.08
N MET A 79 2.40 5.85 -0.59
CA MET A 79 2.84 5.87 -2.00
C MET A 79 3.99 4.89 -2.28
N ALA A 80 4.87 4.64 -1.30
CA ALA A 80 6.07 3.82 -1.48
C ALA A 80 5.89 2.35 -1.07
N THR A 81 4.78 2.01 -0.41
CA THR A 81 4.59 0.68 0.20
C THR A 81 4.61 -0.46 -0.81
N LYS A 82 5.25 -1.56 -0.43
CA LYS A 82 5.13 -2.87 -1.11
C LYS A 82 4.07 -3.77 -0.46
N ALA A 83 3.35 -3.27 0.54
CA ALA A 83 2.32 -3.98 1.28
C ALA A 83 0.96 -3.25 1.20
N PRO A 84 0.41 -3.01 -0.02
CA PRO A 84 -0.73 -2.12 -0.21
C PRO A 84 -2.01 -2.60 0.49
N LEU A 85 -2.18 -3.91 0.67
CA LEU A 85 -3.30 -4.47 1.45
C LEU A 85 -3.21 -4.08 2.93
N ARG A 86 -2.01 -4.21 3.53
CA ARG A 86 -1.78 -3.83 4.93
C ARG A 86 -2.08 -2.36 5.16
N GLU A 87 -1.56 -1.50 4.29
CA GLU A 87 -1.77 -0.06 4.40
C GLU A 87 -3.23 0.34 4.15
N ARG A 88 -3.92 -0.31 3.20
CA ARG A 88 -5.36 -0.10 2.97
C ARG A 88 -6.21 -0.53 4.17
N MET A 89 -5.84 -1.63 4.84
CA MET A 89 -6.50 -2.05 6.08
C MET A 89 -6.28 -1.03 7.19
N ALA A 90 -5.07 -0.49 7.35
CA ALA A 90 -4.80 0.56 8.33
C ALA A 90 -5.65 1.81 8.05
N LEU A 91 -5.67 2.29 6.80
CA LEU A 91 -6.46 3.44 6.38
C LEU A 91 -7.97 3.26 6.65
N PHE A 92 -8.51 2.05 6.49
CA PHE A 92 -9.92 1.76 6.77
C PHE A 92 -10.34 2.07 8.21
N TRP A 93 -9.43 2.01 9.20
CA TRP A 93 -9.74 2.33 10.59
C TRP A 93 -9.74 3.83 10.91
N HIS A 94 -9.37 4.67 9.94
CA HIS A 94 -9.28 6.12 10.09
C HIS A 94 -10.42 6.88 9.37
N ASP A 95 -11.32 6.15 8.70
CA ASP A 95 -12.53 6.66 8.03
C ASP A 95 -13.77 6.53 8.94
#